data_AF-A0A661LFI4-F1
#
_entry.id   AF-A0A661LFI4-F1
#
_cell.length_a   1.000
_cell.length_b   1.000
_cell.length_c   1.000
_cell.angle_alpha   90.00
_cell.angle_beta   90.00
_cell.angle_gamma   90.00
#
_symmetry.space_group_name_H-M   'P 1'
#
loop_
_entity.id
_entity.type
_entity.pdbx_description
1 polymer ?
#
loop_
_entity_poly.entity_id
_entity_poly.type
_entity_poly.pdbx_seq_one_letter_code
_entity_poly.pdbx_strand_id
1 'polypeptide(L)' 'VNGRQELVSITIDPEVVDPQDTEMLQDLILAAVNEGLTRAKEMVNEEMGKLTKSLNLPNIPGLF' A
#
# COMPACT_ATOMS: atom_id res chain seq x y z
N VAL A 1 6.33 2.20 -0.37
CA VAL A 1 5.64 2.61 0.88
C VAL A 1 5.88 1.58 1.97
N ASN A 2 5.77 1.94 3.25
CA ASN A 2 5.84 0.98 4.36
C ASN A 2 4.44 0.64 4.92
N GLY A 3 4.36 -0.28 5.87
CA GLY A 3 3.11 -0.69 6.53
C GLY A 3 2.43 0.42 7.36
N ARG A 4 3.10 1.56 7.58
CA ARG A 4 2.52 2.76 8.20
C ARG A 4 1.92 3.73 7.17
N GLN A 5 1.80 3.30 5.91
CA GLN A 5 1.34 4.11 4.78
C GLN A 5 2.24 5.32 4.48
N GLU A 6 3.53 5.22 4.81
CA GLU A 6 4.49 6.28 4.50
C GLU A 6 5.20 6.00 3.17
N LEU A 7 5.34 7.04 2.35
CA LEU A 7 6.21 7.01 1.17
C LEU A 7 7.67 7.05 1.64
N VAL A 8 8.40 5.97 1.36
CA VAL A 8 9.81 5.81 1.76
C VAL A 8 10.75 6.27 0.64
N SER A 9 10.39 5.96 -0.61
CA SER A 9 11.16 6.33 -1.79
C SER A 9 10.25 6.32 -3.02
N ILE A 10 10.68 7.07 -4.03
CA ILE A 10 10.16 7.04 -5.40
C ILE A 10 11.37 6.94 -6.32
N THR A 11 11.31 6.01 -7.28
CA THR A 11 12.31 5.87 -8.33
C THR A 11 11.60 6.07 -9.66
N ILE A 12 12.14 6.90 -10.52
CA ILE A 12 11.58 7.23 -11.82
C ILE A 12 12.57 6.76 -12.88
N ASP A 13 12.08 6.03 -13.87
CA ASP A 13 12.87 5.66 -15.04
C ASP A 13 13.11 6.92 -15.90
N PRO A 14 14.37 7.26 -16.26
CA PRO A 14 14.63 8.40 -17.15
C PRO A 14 13.87 8.35 -18.48
N GLU A 15 13.51 7.16 -18.97
CA GLU A 15 12.78 6.99 -20.23
C GLU A 15 11.37 7.60 -20.20
N VAL A 16 10.75 7.73 -19.02
CA VAL A 16 9.42 8.32 -18.86
C VAL A 16 9.46 9.82 -18.53
N VAL A 17 10.64 10.44 -18.53
CA VAL A 17 10.83 11.86 -18.21
C VAL A 17 10.92 12.67 -19.52
N ASP A 18 9.76 12.96 -20.11
CA ASP A 18 9.64 13.88 -21.23
C ASP A 18 9.10 15.25 -20.75
N PRO A 19 9.87 16.35 -20.87
CA PRO A 19 9.39 17.70 -20.54
C PRO A 19 8.18 18.16 -21.37
N GLN A 20 7.95 17.56 -22.53
CA GLN A 20 6.79 17.85 -23.37
C GLN A 20 5.55 17.02 -22.99
N ASP A 21 5.73 15.95 -22.20
CA ASP A 21 4.66 15.06 -21.74
C ASP A 21 4.75 14.80 -20.23
N THR A 22 4.61 15.88 -19.47
CA THR A 22 4.58 15.79 -18.00
C THR A 22 3.29 15.15 -17.46
N GLU A 23 2.23 15.04 -18.28
CA GLU A 23 0.95 14.45 -17.90
C GLU A 23 1.09 12.93 -17.73
N MET A 24 1.74 12.26 -18.70
CA MET A 24 2.02 10.83 -18.59
C MET A 24 2.82 10.50 -17.32
N LEU A 25 3.85 11.28 -17.00
CA LEU A 25 4.65 11.05 -15.80
C LEU A 25 3.82 11.22 -14.51
N GLN A 26 2.94 12.22 -14.47
CA GLN A 26 2.04 12.44 -13.33
C GLN A 26 1.07 11.27 -13.15
N ASP A 27 0.50 10.76 -14.24
CA ASP A 27 -0.42 9.61 -14.22
C ASP A 27 0.26 8.34 -13.71
N LEU A 28 1.49 8.08 -14.16
CA LEU A 28 2.28 6.93 -13.69
C LEU A 28 2.57 7.04 -12.19
N ILE A 29 2.98 8.21 -11.70
CA ILE A 29 3.22 8.45 -10.28
C ILE A 29 1.93 8.26 -9.47
N LEU A 30 0.82 8.83 -9.94
CA LEU A 30 -0.48 8.74 -9.28
C LEU A 30 -0.94 7.29 -9.15
N ALA A 31 -0.85 6.52 -10.23
CA ALA A 31 -1.21 5.10 -10.25
C ALA A 31 -0.34 4.31 -9.27
N ALA A 32 0.99 4.46 -9.35
CA ALA A 32 1.94 3.73 -8.53
C ALA A 32 1.79 4.02 -7.03
N VAL A 33 1.55 5.29 -6.65
CA VAL A 33 1.35 5.68 -5.25
C VAL A 33 0.06 5.08 -4.69
N ASN A 34 -1.05 5.18 -5.43
CA ASN A 34 -2.33 4.61 -5.00
C ASN A 34 -2.27 3.09 -4.87
N GLU A 35 -1.62 2.41 -5.81
CA GLU A 35 -1.41 0.98 -5.75
C GLU A 35 -0.54 0.59 -4.54
N GLY A 36 0.56 1.30 -4.33
CA GLY A 36 1.43 1.08 -3.17
C GLY A 36 0.67 1.21 -1.84
N LEU A 37 -0.13 2.27 -1.68
CA LEU A 37 -0.94 2.48 -0.48
C LEU A 37 -2.00 1.38 -0.29
N THR A 38 -2.58 0.88 -1.37
CA THR A 38 -3.54 -0.22 -1.35
C THR A 38 -2.87 -1.50 -0.85
N ARG A 39 -1.72 -1.87 -1.44
CA ARG A 39 -0.92 -3.03 -1.02
C ARG A 39 -0.46 -2.93 0.44
N ALA A 40 -0.11 -1.73 0.91
CA ALA A 40 0.25 -1.53 2.31
C ALA A 40 -0.92 -1.82 3.27
N LYS A 41 -2.15 -1.40 2.92
CA LYS A 41 -3.36 -1.71 3.71
C LYS A 41 -3.68 -3.20 3.69
N GLU A 42 -3.57 -3.83 2.53
CA GLU A 42 -3.77 -5.28 2.37
C GLU A 42 -2.80 -6.08 3.23
N MET A 43 -1.52 -5.71 3.22
CA MET A 43 -0.49 -6.36 4.05
C MET A 43 -0.81 -6.25 5.54
N VAL A 44 -1.23 -5.07 6.03
CA VAL A 44 -1.62 -4.90 7.45
C VAL A 44 -2.83 -5.77 7.79
N ASN A 45 -3.85 -5.78 6.92
CA ASN A 45 -5.05 -6.59 7.13
C ASN A 45 -4.72 -8.09 7.12
N GLU A 46 -3.84 -8.54 6.22
CA GLU A 46 -3.42 -9.93 6.13
C GLU A 46 -2.66 -10.37 7.39
N GLU A 47 -1.69 -9.59 7.84
CA GLU A 47 -0.93 -9.88 9.07
C GLU A 47 -1.82 -9.87 10.32
N MET A 48 -2.83 -8.99 10.36
CA MET A 48 -3.80 -8.98 11.45
C MET A 48 -4.77 -10.17 11.38
N GLY A 49 -5.16 -10.58 10.17
CA GLY A 49 -5.87 -11.83 9.94
C GLY A 49 -5.07 -13.07 10.38
N LYS A 50 -3.76 -13.10 10.12
CA LYS A 50 -2.87 -14.17 10.59
C LYS A 50 -2.75 -14.15 12.11
N LEU A 51 -2.61 -12.98 12.73
CA LEU A 51 -2.51 -12.85 14.17
C LEU A 51 -3.79 -13.33 14.87
N THR A 52 -4.96 -12.86 14.43
CA THR A 52 -6.26 -13.27 14.98
C THR A 52 -6.52 -14.77 14.84
N LYS A 53 -6.13 -15.37 13.71
CA LYS A 53 -6.18 -16.82 13.48
C LYS A 53 -5.19 -17.57 14.37
N SER A 54 -3.94 -17.10 14.46
CA SER A 54 -2.87 -17.74 15.25
C SER A 54 -3.13 -17.66 16.75
N LEU A 55 -3.78 -16.59 17.22
CA LEU A 55 -4.13 -16.42 18.62
C LEU A 55 -5.33 -17.27 19.02
N ASN A 56 -5.96 -18.01 18.09
CA ASN A 56 -7.25 -18.66 18.33
C ASN A 56 -8.15 -17.69 19.12
N LEU A 57 -8.44 -16.54 18.52
CA LEU A 57 -9.49 -15.62 19.00
C LEU A 57 -10.89 -15.94 18.40
N PRO A 58 -11.34 -17.20 18.15
CA PRO A 58 -12.64 -17.42 17.57
C PRO A 58 -13.79 -17.16 18.56
N ASN A 59 -13.55 -16.89 19.85
CA ASN A 59 -14.61 -16.63 20.83
C ASN A 59 -14.10 -15.84 22.04
N ILE A 60 -14.11 -14.50 22.01
CA ILE A 60 -14.27 -13.74 23.26
C ILE A 60 -15.77 -13.46 23.40
N PRO A 61 -16.49 -14.19 24.27
CA PRO A 61 -17.91 -13.92 24.51
C PRO A 61 -18.02 -12.56 25.22
N GLY A 62 -18.78 -11.61 24.65
CA GLY A 62 -19.14 -10.36 25.34
C GLY A 62 -18.75 -9.03 24.68
N LEU A 63 -18.48 -8.98 23.37
CA LEU A 63 -18.31 -7.72 22.62
C LEU A 63 -19.45 -7.41 21.62
N PHE A 64 -20.65 -7.93 21.88
CA PHE A 64 -21.90 -7.45 21.27
C PHE A 64 -22.77 -6.77 22.32
#